data_AF-A0A7W5KU73-F1
#
_entry.id   AF-A0A7W5KU73-F1
#
_cell.length_a   1.000
_cell.length_b   1.000
_cell.length_c   1.000
_cell.angle_alpha   90.00
_cell.angle_beta   90.00
_cell.angle_gamma   90.00
#
_symmetry.space_group_name_H-M   'P 1'
#
loop_
_entity.id
_entity.type
_entity.pdbx_description
1 polymer ?
#
loop_
_entity_poly.entity_id
_entity_poly.type
_entity_poly.pdbx_seq_one_letter_code
_entity_poly.pdbx_strand_id
1 'polypeptide(L)'
;MDVFPRKRFLPLAGSIFVILSVSAFADDPASHQHITSAVTDETPFLAENDAAMTKMMNDIAVRPTGDVNRDFVEMMIPHHQGAIDMAQAYLRYGSNEQLKRIAQEIIVDQQQEIAAMRLALGDPLPPSEPAPTQVSPQNSVSSGAGMSMTPTMDPNMKMGN
;
A
#
# COMPACT_ATOMS: atom_id res chain seq x y z
N MET A 1 -31.29 -10.05 67.44
CA MET A 1 -31.54 -11.26 68.25
C MET A 1 -31.92 -12.38 67.29
N ASP A 2 -31.65 -13.64 67.67
CA ASP A 2 -31.55 -14.88 66.85
C ASP A 2 -30.12 -15.10 66.32
N VAL A 3 -29.20 -15.82 67.01
CA VAL A 3 -29.15 -17.22 67.48
C VAL A 3 -29.18 -18.24 66.34
N PHE A 4 -28.01 -18.79 65.96
CA PHE A 4 -27.73 -20.24 65.98
C PHE A 4 -26.20 -20.54 65.92
N PRO A 5 -25.69 -21.58 66.62
CA PRO A 5 -24.27 -21.85 66.76
C PRO A 5 -23.75 -23.10 66.01
N ARG A 6 -22.42 -23.11 65.80
CA ARG A 6 -21.43 -24.23 65.70
C ARG A 6 -21.64 -25.31 64.62
N LYS A 7 -20.56 -25.62 63.88
CA LYS A 7 -19.72 -26.82 64.09
C LYS A 7 -18.25 -26.54 63.73
N ARG A 8 -17.34 -27.04 64.56
CA ARG A 8 -15.87 -26.99 64.42
C ARG A 8 -15.42 -28.14 63.52
N PHE A 9 -14.49 -27.87 62.60
CA PHE A 9 -13.54 -28.85 62.08
C PHE A 9 -12.17 -28.17 61.93
N LEU A 10 -11.14 -28.85 62.41
CA LEU A 10 -9.72 -28.52 62.36
C LEU A 10 -9.00 -29.84 62.04
N PRO A 11 -7.75 -29.87 61.55
CA PRO A 11 -7.06 -29.13 60.49
C PRO A 11 -6.60 -30.07 59.35
N LEU A 12 -6.19 -29.53 58.20
CA LEU A 12 -5.08 -30.15 57.46
C LEU A 12 -4.16 -29.05 56.92
N ALA A 13 -2.99 -28.96 57.53
CA ALA A 13 -1.88 -28.16 57.03
C ALA A 13 -1.40 -28.78 55.72
N GLY A 14 -1.38 -27.98 54.66
CA GLY A 14 -0.80 -28.31 53.36
C GLY A 14 -0.01 -27.10 52.87
N SER A 15 1.30 -27.20 53.09
CA SER A 15 2.43 -26.41 52.60
C SER A 15 2.20 -25.31 51.54
N ILE A 16 2.76 -24.15 51.90
CA ILE A 16 3.28 -23.02 51.10
C ILE A 16 3.66 -23.38 49.65
N PHE A 17 3.19 -22.55 48.70
CA PHE A 17 4.02 -22.01 47.63
C PHE A 17 3.59 -20.57 47.36
N VAL A 18 4.43 -19.61 47.77
CA VAL A 18 4.35 -18.23 47.26
C VAL A 18 4.98 -18.26 45.88
N ILE A 19 4.18 -18.04 44.85
CA ILE A 19 4.69 -17.65 43.53
C ILE A 19 4.26 -16.20 43.34
N LEU A 20 5.20 -15.29 43.55
CA LEU A 20 5.11 -13.92 43.04
C LEU A 20 5.32 -14.02 41.52
N SER A 21 4.23 -14.14 40.76
CA SER A 21 4.28 -13.87 39.32
C SER A 21 3.97 -12.39 39.13
N VAL A 22 5.03 -11.59 38.98
CA VAL A 22 4.92 -10.28 38.35
C VAL A 22 4.53 -10.54 36.90
N SER A 23 3.27 -10.29 36.55
CA SER A 23 2.88 -10.18 35.14
C SER A 23 3.39 -8.84 34.62
N ALA A 24 4.56 -8.86 34.00
CA ALA A 24 4.93 -7.82 33.06
C ALA A 24 4.08 -8.05 31.79
N PHE A 25 3.07 -7.20 31.57
CA PHE A 25 2.43 -7.12 30.26
C PHE A 25 3.41 -6.40 29.33
N ALA A 26 4.10 -7.15 28.48
CA ALA A 26 4.62 -6.60 27.24
C ALA A 26 3.44 -6.49 26.28
N ASP A 27 3.22 -5.29 25.73
CA ASP A 27 2.34 -5.08 24.58
C ASP A 27 2.84 -5.96 23.43
N ASP A 28 2.07 -6.99 23.08
CA ASP A 28 2.27 -7.76 21.86
C ASP A 28 1.26 -7.21 20.83
N PRO A 29 1.71 -6.48 19.79
CA PRO A 29 0.80 -5.97 18.78
C PRO A 29 0.28 -7.15 17.94
N ALA A 30 -0.91 -7.61 18.32
CA ALA A 30 -1.90 -8.31 17.51
C ALA A 30 -1.36 -8.97 16.23
N SER A 31 -0.89 -10.21 16.35
CA SER A 31 -0.80 -11.13 15.23
C SER A 31 -2.22 -11.46 14.74
N HIS A 32 -2.69 -10.74 13.72
CA HIS A 32 -3.89 -11.11 12.96
C HIS A 32 -3.63 -12.43 12.22
N GLN A 33 -4.16 -13.53 12.75
CA GLN A 33 -4.22 -14.80 12.03
C GLN A 33 -5.24 -14.68 10.90
N HIS A 34 -4.76 -14.59 9.66
CA HIS A 34 -5.60 -14.71 8.47
C HIS A 34 -5.79 -16.19 8.14
N ILE A 35 -7.03 -16.66 8.26
CA ILE A 35 -7.44 -18.02 7.91
C ILE A 35 -7.24 -18.25 6.41
N THR A 36 -6.51 -19.30 6.07
CA THR A 36 -6.15 -19.67 4.70
C THR A 36 -7.32 -20.34 3.98
N SER A 37 -7.87 -19.68 2.97
CA SER A 37 -8.61 -20.32 1.86
C SER A 37 -8.63 -19.36 0.67
N ALA A 38 -7.79 -19.63 -0.34
CA ALA A 38 -7.62 -18.88 -1.60
C ALA A 38 -7.04 -17.45 -1.50
N VAL A 39 -6.02 -17.24 -0.67
CA VAL A 39 -5.29 -15.95 -0.57
C VAL A 39 -4.42 -15.76 -1.82
N THR A 40 -4.95 -15.06 -2.83
CA THR A 40 -4.09 -14.24 -3.70
C THR A 40 -3.31 -13.29 -2.80
N ASP A 41 -1.99 -13.23 -2.99
CA ASP A 41 -1.12 -12.33 -2.26
C ASP A 41 -1.62 -10.88 -2.44
N GLU A 42 -2.27 -10.32 -1.42
CA GLU A 42 -2.82 -8.95 -1.41
C GLU A 42 -1.71 -7.91 -1.22
N THR A 43 -0.52 -8.33 -0.77
CA THR A 43 0.65 -7.48 -0.50
C THR A 43 0.99 -6.51 -1.65
N PRO A 44 1.11 -6.93 -2.93
CA PRO A 44 1.38 -5.98 -4.02
C PRO A 44 0.26 -4.96 -4.24
N PHE A 45 -1.01 -5.34 -4.05
CA PHE A 45 -2.14 -4.40 -4.12
C PHE A 45 -2.05 -3.34 -3.01
N LEU A 46 -1.82 -3.77 -1.76
CA LEU A 46 -1.71 -2.86 -0.62
C LEU A 46 -0.53 -1.90 -0.78
N ALA A 47 0.63 -2.41 -1.21
CA ALA A 47 1.82 -1.59 -1.41
C ALA A 47 1.61 -0.52 -2.51
N GLU A 48 0.96 -0.88 -3.61
CA GLU A 48 0.68 0.06 -4.70
C GLU A 48 -0.37 1.10 -4.31
N ASN A 49 -1.40 0.67 -3.57
CA ASN A 49 -2.43 1.57 -3.04
C ASN A 49 -1.85 2.54 -2.00
N ASP A 50 -0.97 2.07 -1.11
CA ASP A 50 -0.26 2.91 -0.14
C ASP A 50 0.64 3.95 -0.81
N ALA A 51 1.37 3.54 -1.86
CA ALA A 51 2.18 4.45 -2.66
C ALA A 51 1.33 5.53 -3.35
N ALA A 52 0.18 5.15 -3.94
CA ALA A 52 -0.76 6.08 -4.56
C ALA A 52 -1.32 7.10 -3.56
N MET A 53 -1.77 6.63 -2.39
CA MET A 53 -2.29 7.50 -1.33
C MET A 53 -1.20 8.43 -0.76
N THR A 54 0.00 7.91 -0.53
CA THR A 54 1.14 8.70 -0.05
C THR A 54 1.49 9.80 -1.05
N LYS A 55 1.58 9.46 -2.34
CA LYS A 55 1.83 10.44 -3.40
C LYS A 55 0.73 11.51 -3.43
N MET A 56 -0.53 11.10 -3.40
CA MET A 56 -1.68 12.02 -3.38
C MET A 56 -1.61 12.99 -2.19
N MET A 57 -1.35 12.49 -0.98
CA MET A 57 -1.28 13.34 0.22
C MET A 57 -0.12 14.34 0.13
N ASN A 58 1.03 13.93 -0.40
CA ASN A 58 2.17 14.82 -0.60
C ASN A 58 1.87 15.90 -1.66
N ASP A 59 1.21 15.52 -2.75
CA ASP A 59 0.91 16.43 -3.86
C ASP A 59 -0.26 17.39 -3.53
N ILE A 60 -1.18 17.01 -2.64
CA ILE A 60 -2.27 17.88 -2.14
C ILE A 60 -1.75 18.93 -1.15
N ALA A 61 -0.62 18.69 -0.50
CA ALA A 61 -0.03 19.58 0.51
C ALA A 61 0.62 20.85 -0.11
N VAL A 62 -0.14 21.57 -0.93
CA VAL A 62 0.27 22.82 -1.59
C VAL A 62 -0.09 24.01 -0.70
N ARG A 63 0.80 25.00 -0.64
CA ARG A 63 0.52 26.27 0.05
C ARG A 63 -0.52 27.06 -0.75
N PRO A 64 -1.64 27.49 -0.15
CA PRO A 64 -2.66 28.27 -0.85
C PRO A 64 -2.06 29.49 -1.54
N THR A 65 -2.49 29.72 -2.78
CA THR A 65 -2.06 30.83 -3.63
C THR A 65 -2.86 32.11 -3.35
N GLY A 66 -4.06 31.96 -2.79
CA GLY A 66 -5.00 33.07 -2.57
C GLY A 66 -6.00 33.27 -3.71
N ASP A 67 -5.88 32.51 -4.80
CA ASP A 67 -6.90 32.38 -5.83
C ASP A 67 -7.69 31.09 -5.58
N VAL A 68 -8.97 31.23 -5.24
CA VAL A 68 -9.85 30.09 -4.90
C VAL A 68 -10.00 29.10 -6.05
N ASN A 69 -10.02 29.57 -7.30
CA ASN A 69 -10.14 28.68 -8.46
C ASN A 69 -8.84 27.90 -8.64
N ARG A 70 -7.70 28.58 -8.49
CA ARG A 70 -6.38 27.94 -8.57
C ARG A 70 -6.21 26.91 -7.44
N ASP A 71 -6.53 27.28 -6.21
CA ASP A 71 -6.37 26.43 -5.03
C ASP A 71 -7.28 25.19 -5.10
N PHE A 72 -8.51 25.33 -5.64
CA PHE A 72 -9.39 24.18 -5.90
C PHE A 72 -8.76 23.20 -6.90
N VAL A 73 -8.28 23.70 -8.03
CA VAL A 73 -7.71 22.85 -9.09
C VAL A 73 -6.37 22.22 -8.67
N GLU A 74 -5.50 22.97 -7.98
CA GLU A 74 -4.23 22.46 -7.46
C GLU A 74 -4.41 21.35 -6.44
N MET A 75 -5.52 21.36 -5.68
CA MET A 75 -5.89 20.27 -4.77
C MET A 75 -6.56 19.10 -5.52
N MET A 76 -7.45 19.38 -6.47
CA MET A 76 -8.27 18.37 -7.09
C MET A 76 -7.51 17.53 -8.13
N ILE A 77 -6.59 18.11 -8.89
CA ILE A 77 -5.77 17.34 -9.85
C ILE A 77 -5.04 16.18 -9.17
N PRO A 78 -4.24 16.38 -8.09
CA PRO A 78 -3.56 15.27 -7.43
C PRO A 78 -4.51 14.31 -6.73
N HIS A 79 -5.64 14.79 -6.19
CA HIS A 79 -6.69 13.91 -5.64
C HIS A 79 -7.24 12.94 -6.70
N HIS A 80 -7.58 13.46 -7.88
CA HIS A 80 -8.11 12.65 -8.98
C HIS A 80 -7.04 11.70 -9.53
N GLN A 81 -5.79 12.14 -9.59
CA GLN A 81 -4.68 11.26 -9.97
C GLN A 81 -4.49 10.09 -8.99
N GLY A 82 -4.58 10.34 -7.69
CA GLY A 82 -4.56 9.28 -6.68
C GLY A 82 -5.67 8.25 -6.90
N ALA A 83 -6.90 8.70 -7.19
CA ALA A 83 -8.02 7.81 -7.49
C ALA A 83 -7.79 6.98 -8.76
N ILE A 84 -7.19 7.56 -9.81
CA ILE A 84 -6.80 6.85 -11.03
C ILE A 84 -5.77 5.76 -10.71
N ASP A 85 -4.74 6.08 -9.94
CA ASP A 85 -3.65 5.16 -9.60
C ASP A 85 -4.19 3.96 -8.79
N MET A 86 -5.09 4.20 -7.83
CA MET A 86 -5.77 3.16 -7.06
C MET A 86 -6.70 2.30 -7.92
N ALA A 87 -7.46 2.90 -8.84
CA ALA A 87 -8.31 2.17 -9.77
C ALA A 87 -7.48 1.27 -10.70
N GLN A 88 -6.33 1.74 -11.17
CA GLN A 88 -5.40 0.93 -11.95
C GLN A 88 -4.82 -0.25 -11.14
N ALA A 89 -4.50 -0.05 -9.85
CA ALA A 89 -4.09 -1.13 -8.97
C ALA A 89 -5.19 -2.18 -8.84
N TYR A 90 -6.45 -1.74 -8.67
CA TYR A 90 -7.59 -2.66 -8.67
C TYR A 90 -7.73 -3.45 -9.97
N LEU A 91 -7.51 -2.84 -11.14
CA LEU A 91 -7.54 -3.56 -12.41
C LEU A 91 -6.45 -4.64 -12.53
N ARG A 92 -5.30 -4.46 -11.87
CA ARG A 92 -4.19 -5.42 -11.87
C ARG A 92 -4.46 -6.64 -10.98
N TYR A 93 -4.97 -6.42 -9.77
CA TYR A 93 -5.05 -7.47 -8.75
C TYR A 93 -6.48 -7.92 -8.42
N GLY A 94 -7.48 -7.10 -8.72
CA GLY A 94 -8.89 -7.39 -8.48
C GLY A 94 -9.43 -8.45 -9.43
N SER A 95 -10.42 -9.21 -8.95
CA SER A 95 -11.04 -10.32 -9.70
C SER A 95 -12.53 -10.13 -9.96
N ASN A 96 -13.19 -9.16 -9.31
CA ASN A 96 -14.62 -8.91 -9.49
C ASN A 96 -14.86 -8.05 -10.74
N GLU A 97 -15.54 -8.61 -11.73
CA GLU A 97 -15.76 -7.95 -13.02
C GLU A 97 -16.64 -6.69 -12.94
N GLN A 98 -17.57 -6.62 -11.99
CA GLN A 98 -18.35 -5.40 -11.78
C GLN A 98 -17.47 -4.28 -11.21
N LEU A 99 -16.62 -4.60 -10.24
CA LEU A 99 -15.69 -3.64 -9.65
C LEU A 99 -14.60 -3.21 -10.65
N LYS A 100 -14.18 -4.09 -11.58
CA LYS A 100 -13.28 -3.70 -12.67
C LYS A 100 -13.91 -2.68 -13.62
N ARG A 101 -15.21 -2.84 -13.95
CA ARG A 101 -15.93 -1.84 -14.75
C ARG A 101 -15.99 -0.50 -14.03
N ILE A 102 -16.30 -0.50 -12.74
CA ILE A 102 -16.27 0.72 -11.92
C ILE A 102 -14.86 1.35 -11.91
N ALA A 103 -13.80 0.54 -11.78
CA ALA A 103 -12.43 1.05 -11.85
C ALA A 103 -12.09 1.66 -13.22
N GLN A 104 -12.55 1.07 -14.32
CA GLN A 104 -12.40 1.65 -15.66
C GLN A 104 -13.17 2.98 -15.81
N GLU A 105 -14.40 3.04 -15.30
CA GLU A 105 -15.21 4.28 -15.27
C GLU A 105 -14.49 5.38 -14.48
N ILE A 106 -13.98 5.07 -13.28
CA ILE A 106 -13.16 6.00 -12.48
C ILE A 106 -11.98 6.53 -13.29
N ILE A 107 -11.25 5.67 -14.01
CA ILE A 107 -10.10 6.13 -14.79
C ILE A 107 -10.53 7.11 -15.88
N VAL A 108 -11.59 6.79 -16.64
CA VAL A 108 -12.07 7.63 -17.75
C VAL A 108 -12.58 8.98 -17.23
N ASP A 109 -13.45 8.95 -16.23
CA ASP A 109 -14.13 10.16 -15.74
C ASP A 109 -13.12 11.10 -15.07
N GLN A 110 -12.25 10.58 -14.20
CA GLN A 110 -11.26 11.39 -13.50
C GLN A 110 -10.21 11.98 -14.47
N GLN A 111 -9.86 11.28 -15.54
CA GLN A 111 -8.99 11.83 -16.60
C GLN A 111 -9.65 13.01 -17.33
N GLN A 112 -10.95 12.89 -17.64
CA GLN A 112 -11.70 13.98 -18.27
C GLN A 112 -11.82 15.19 -17.34
N GLU A 113 -12.06 14.97 -16.05
CA GLU A 113 -12.14 16.03 -15.06
C GLU A 113 -10.80 16.75 -14.85
N ILE A 114 -9.67 16.02 -14.83
CA ILE A 114 -8.34 16.64 -14.82
C ILE A 114 -8.13 17.53 -16.05
N ALA A 115 -8.51 17.06 -17.24
CA ALA A 115 -8.38 17.84 -18.46
C ALA A 115 -9.28 19.09 -18.43
N ALA A 116 -10.53 18.96 -17.97
CA ALA A 116 -11.47 20.06 -17.84
C ALA A 116 -10.99 21.12 -16.83
N MET A 117 -10.44 20.70 -15.68
CA MET A 117 -9.89 21.62 -14.68
C MET A 117 -8.68 22.41 -15.21
N ARG A 118 -7.75 21.76 -15.92
CA ARG A 118 -6.62 22.45 -16.57
C ARG A 118 -7.10 23.44 -17.63
N LEU A 119 -8.06 23.04 -18.45
CA LEU A 119 -8.66 23.92 -19.45
C LEU A 119 -9.28 25.17 -18.80
N ALA A 120 -9.98 24.99 -17.67
CA ALA A 120 -10.62 26.09 -16.95
C ALA A 120 -9.62 27.13 -16.41
N LEU A 121 -8.38 26.73 -16.12
CA LEU A 121 -7.29 27.64 -15.74
C LEU A 121 -6.52 28.21 -16.94
N GLY A 122 -6.76 27.71 -18.15
CA GLY A 122 -5.93 28.03 -19.33
C GLY A 122 -4.58 27.31 -19.35
N ASP A 123 -4.42 26.25 -18.55
CA ASP A 123 -3.21 25.46 -18.48
C ASP A 123 -3.08 24.49 -19.68
N PRO A 124 -1.85 24.05 -20.02
CA PRO A 124 -1.64 23.02 -21.02
C PRO A 124 -2.39 21.72 -20.69
N LEU A 125 -3.11 21.18 -21.68
CA LEU A 125 -3.83 19.91 -21.53
C LEU A 125 -2.85 18.74 -21.46
N PRO A 126 -3.17 17.68 -20.70
CA PRO A 126 -2.41 16.44 -20.78
C PRO A 126 -2.50 15.87 -22.21
N PRO A 127 -1.52 15.05 -22.63
CA PRO A 127 -1.63 14.29 -23.87
C PRO A 127 -2.95 13.51 -23.89
N SER A 128 -3.66 13.53 -25.02
CA SER A 128 -4.82 12.68 -25.22
C SER A 128 -4.36 11.23 -25.36
N GLU A 129 -4.27 10.52 -24.23
CA GLU A 129 -4.04 9.08 -24.22
C GLU A 129 -5.40 8.36 -24.13
N PRO A 130 -5.61 7.28 -24.91
CA PRO A 130 -6.80 6.47 -24.76
C PRO A 130 -6.80 5.88 -23.34
N ALA A 131 -7.94 5.95 -22.66
CA ALA A 131 -8.08 5.34 -21.35
C ALA A 131 -7.72 3.84 -21.43
N PRO A 132 -6.93 3.33 -20.46
CA PRO A 132 -6.53 1.93 -20.48
C PRO A 132 -7.77 1.04 -20.38
N THR A 133 -8.11 0.39 -21.48
CA THR A 133 -9.22 -0.56 -21.57
C THR A 133 -8.87 -1.87 -20.88
N GLN A 134 -7.57 -2.20 -20.78
CA GLN A 134 -6.99 -3.30 -20.00
C GLN A 134 -5.53 -2.94 -19.62
N VAL A 135 -5.15 -3.07 -18.35
CA VAL A 135 -3.74 -3.07 -17.94
C VAL A 135 -3.12 -4.39 -18.40
N SER A 136 -2.31 -4.34 -19.45
CA SER A 136 -1.48 -5.50 -19.82
C SER A 136 -0.50 -5.78 -18.66
N PRO A 137 -0.28 -7.05 -18.27
CA PRO A 137 0.84 -7.38 -17.40
C PRO A 137 2.10 -6.86 -18.08
N GLN A 138 2.82 -5.92 -17.47
CA GLN A 138 4.14 -5.55 -17.96
C GLN A 138 5.00 -6.80 -17.89
N ASN A 139 5.33 -7.35 -19.06
CA ASN A 139 6.28 -8.43 -19.20
C ASN A 139 7.55 -8.04 -18.45
N SER A 140 7.99 -8.93 -17.57
CA SER A 140 9.29 -8.88 -16.91
C SER A 140 10.36 -8.45 -17.91
N VAL A 141 11.06 -7.37 -17.56
CA VAL A 141 12.16 -6.85 -18.36
C VAL A 141 13.13 -7.99 -18.60
N SER A 142 13.18 -8.47 -19.84
CA SER A 142 14.20 -9.38 -20.33
C SER A 142 15.56 -8.75 -20.00
N SER A 143 16.35 -9.42 -19.17
CA SER A 143 17.72 -9.03 -18.87
C SER A 143 18.54 -9.07 -20.16
N GLY A 144 18.66 -7.94 -20.83
CA GLY A 144 19.63 -7.72 -21.88
C GLY A 144 20.99 -7.43 -21.26
N ALA A 145 21.92 -8.39 -21.33
CA ALA A 145 23.35 -8.13 -21.32
C ALA A 145 24.13 -9.35 -21.87
N GLY A 146 24.07 -9.53 -23.19
CA GLY A 146 25.11 -10.27 -23.89
C GLY A 146 26.40 -9.45 -23.92
N MET A 147 27.26 -9.58 -22.91
CA MET A 147 28.64 -9.10 -22.97
C MET A 147 29.49 -10.19 -23.63
N SER A 148 29.79 -9.97 -24.91
CA SER A 148 30.82 -10.72 -25.65
C SER A 148 32.19 -10.42 -25.03
N MET A 149 32.76 -11.38 -24.30
CA MET A 149 34.13 -11.31 -23.79
C MET A 149 35.09 -11.71 -24.90
N THR A 150 35.71 -10.73 -25.57
CA THR A 150 36.95 -10.98 -26.32
C THR A 150 38.13 -10.91 -25.34
N PRO A 151 38.97 -11.95 -25.21
CA PRO A 151 40.16 -11.86 -24.38
C PRO A 151 41.25 -11.11 -25.15
N THR A 152 41.49 -9.85 -24.78
CA THR A 152 42.71 -9.13 -25.18
C THR A 152 43.86 -9.61 -24.28
N MET A 153 44.81 -10.34 -24.84
CA MET A 153 46.08 -10.67 -24.17
C MET A 153 46.98 -9.43 -24.17
N ASP A 154 47.45 -9.03 -22.98
CA ASP A 154 48.43 -7.95 -22.80
C ASP A 154 49.85 -8.48 -23.08
N PRO A 155 50.60 -7.95 -24.06
CA PRO A 155 51.87 -8.52 -24.51
C PRO A 155 53.07 -8.24 -23.59
N ASN A 156 52.88 -7.72 -22.37
CA ASN A 156 54.02 -7.24 -21.56
C ASN A 156 54.09 -7.68 -20.09
N MET A 157 53.50 -8.81 -19.72
CA MET A 157 53.74 -9.39 -18.39
C MET A 157 55.03 -10.20 -18.35
N LYS A 158 56.09 -9.56 -17.85
CA LYS A 158 57.37 -10.16 -17.46
C LYS A 158 57.17 -11.18 -16.34
N MET A 159 57.47 -12.46 -16.59
CA MET A 159 57.59 -13.47 -15.54
C MET A 159 58.85 -13.18 -14.70
N GLY A 160 58.64 -12.92 -13.40
CA GLY A 160 59.70 -12.96 -12.39
C GLY A 160 59.86 -14.39 -11.85
N ASN A 161 61.12 -14.78 -11.59
CA ASN A 161 61.58 -16.07 -11.09
C ASN A 161 60.81 -16.63 -9.88
#